data_AF-A0A429C3F7-F1
#
_entry.id   AF-A0A429C3F7-F1
#
_cell.length_a   1.000
_cell.length_b   1.000
_cell.length_c   1.000
_cell.angle_alpha   90.00
_cell.angle_beta   90.00
_cell.angle_gamma   90.00
#
_symmetry.space_group_name_H-M   'P 1'
#
loop_
_entity.id
_entity.type
_entity.pdbx_description
1 polymer ?
#
loop_
_entity_poly.entity_id
_entity_poly.type
_entity_poly.pdbx_seq_one_letter_code
_entity_poly.pdbx_strand_id
1 'polypeptide(L)'
;MPTPHQPPPPDTAVDVRDMLVAHQAFRREFRLAPAAVERVAAGDRRQVRRVAKHLRFLIRLLDHHHTGEDRLLWPKLHHRVPDQLNALVTAMEHQHEQLHTLLTAVSEQVTAWVARADTETRGRLADTLRLLSQALDEHLNDEEDRILPLAARHLDMDEWQELERDGIGALPKTRAALAFGMLMYEGDPEVVSLMLGRAPAPARILMPRLAPRAYARHARRIHGTPAPETPTVTGSGLETVARRVYTDLWNDRRYDAADDLFHPDFISPAAPELTGGAAKLAAIRGYHAAFPDLKVTIDQVVTSASQVAVRWTITGTDTGGLRGRPPTGRTVTTWGVDFLEFEDGRIVRDWVGTDWLGTLVQLGVISSPWAKPAPGSVQS
;
A
#
# COMPACT_ATOMS: atom_id res chain seq x y z
N MET A 1 -5.21 7.61 18.30
CA MET A 1 -4.47 6.62 19.12
C MET A 1 -4.42 5.36 18.29
N PRO A 2 -3.24 4.83 17.91
CA PRO A 2 -3.18 3.54 17.22
C PRO A 2 -3.78 2.49 18.14
N THR A 3 -4.64 1.63 17.59
CA THR A 3 -5.16 0.47 18.31
C THR A 3 -3.97 -0.40 18.72
N PRO A 4 -3.85 -0.79 20.01
CA PRO A 4 -2.79 -1.71 20.42
C PRO A 4 -2.93 -3.02 19.64
N HIS A 5 -1.82 -3.52 19.09
CA HIS A 5 -1.79 -4.82 18.42
C HIS A 5 -2.35 -5.88 19.38
N GLN A 6 -3.39 -6.59 18.95
CA GLN A 6 -3.94 -7.70 19.72
C GLN A 6 -2.85 -8.77 19.93
N PRO A 7 -2.76 -9.36 21.13
CA PRO A 7 -1.86 -10.48 21.36
C PRO A 7 -2.25 -11.64 20.43
N PRO A 8 -1.27 -12.41 19.93
CA PRO A 8 -1.55 -13.51 19.02
C PRO A 8 -2.46 -14.56 19.68
N PRO A 9 -3.33 -15.24 18.89
CA PRO A 9 -4.24 -16.26 19.42
C PRO A 9 -3.47 -17.44 20.05
N PRO A 10 -4.09 -18.19 20.98
CA PRO A 10 -3.42 -19.20 21.82
C PRO A 10 -2.75 -20.37 21.08
N ASP A 11 -2.93 -20.51 19.75
CA ASP A 11 -2.31 -21.53 18.90
C ASP A 11 -1.11 -21.03 18.07
N THR A 12 -0.55 -19.84 18.35
CA THR A 12 0.67 -19.38 17.65
C THR A 12 1.94 -20.02 18.21
N ALA A 13 2.76 -20.59 17.32
CA ALA A 13 4.05 -21.19 17.62
C ALA A 13 5.18 -20.15 17.81
N VAL A 14 5.05 -18.96 17.21
CA VAL A 14 6.03 -17.87 17.35
C VAL A 14 5.40 -16.48 17.37
N ASP A 15 6.03 -15.55 18.09
CA ASP A 15 5.66 -14.13 18.17
C ASP A 15 6.40 -13.35 17.08
N VAL A 16 5.64 -12.81 16.12
CA VAL A 16 6.15 -12.09 14.93
C VAL A 16 6.12 -10.56 15.09
N ARG A 17 5.80 -10.05 16.30
CA ARG A 17 5.62 -8.60 16.53
C ARG A 17 6.90 -7.79 16.35
N ASP A 18 8.07 -8.42 16.46
CA ASP A 18 9.35 -7.80 16.17
C ASP A 18 9.48 -7.38 14.70
N MET A 19 8.93 -8.17 13.77
CA MET A 19 8.83 -7.82 12.36
C MET A 19 7.94 -6.60 12.13
N LEU A 20 6.79 -6.53 12.81
CA LEU A 20 5.87 -5.38 12.75
C LEU A 20 6.57 -4.08 13.19
N VAL A 21 7.41 -4.14 14.23
CA VAL A 21 8.21 -2.99 14.67
C VAL A 21 9.24 -2.58 13.61
N ALA A 22 9.85 -3.53 12.92
CA ALA A 22 10.75 -3.24 11.80
C ALA A 22 10.01 -2.59 10.63
N HIS A 23 8.86 -3.12 10.23
CA HIS A 23 8.02 -2.58 9.17
C HIS A 23 7.54 -1.16 9.47
N GLN A 24 7.12 -0.88 10.69
CA GLN A 24 6.76 0.48 11.14
C GLN A 24 7.93 1.46 10.95
N ALA A 25 9.15 1.05 11.30
CA ALA A 25 10.33 1.88 11.08
C ALA A 25 10.61 2.10 9.59
N PHE A 26 10.48 1.07 8.73
CA PHE A 26 10.64 1.23 7.29
C PHE A 26 9.60 2.21 6.72
N ARG A 27 8.32 1.99 7.00
CA ARG A 27 7.22 2.88 6.54
C ARG A 27 7.50 4.33 6.91
N ARG A 28 7.83 4.62 8.17
CA ARG A 28 8.16 5.99 8.60
C ARG A 28 9.31 6.57 7.81
N GLU A 29 10.44 5.87 7.73
CA GLU A 29 11.68 6.44 7.23
C GLU A 29 11.63 6.67 5.71
N PHE A 30 10.92 5.82 4.97
CA PHE A 30 10.65 6.03 3.55
C PHE A 30 9.60 7.13 3.30
N ARG A 31 8.56 7.27 4.14
CA ARG A 31 7.61 8.40 4.07
C ARG A 31 8.27 9.75 4.35
N LEU A 32 9.28 9.78 5.22
CA LEU A 32 10.05 10.99 5.53
C LEU A 32 11.10 11.36 4.46
N ALA A 33 11.48 10.41 3.60
CA ALA A 33 12.58 10.57 2.66
C ALA A 33 12.36 11.67 1.59
N PRO A 34 11.19 11.79 0.93
CA PRO A 34 10.95 12.86 -0.04
C PRO A 34 11.15 14.26 0.55
N ALA A 35 10.53 14.54 1.70
CA ALA A 35 10.67 15.82 2.38
C ALA A 35 12.11 16.10 2.83
N ALA A 36 12.86 15.06 3.25
CA ALA A 36 14.27 15.21 3.58
C ALA A 36 15.13 15.63 2.37
N VAL A 37 14.80 15.14 1.18
CA VAL A 37 15.45 15.53 -0.09
C VAL A 37 15.03 16.94 -0.51
N GLU A 38 13.73 17.25 -0.47
CA GLU A 38 13.17 18.54 -0.88
C GLU A 38 13.66 19.71 -0.01
N ARG A 39 13.90 19.48 1.28
CA ARG A 39 14.44 20.51 2.19
C ARG A 39 15.87 20.95 1.86
N VAL A 40 16.60 20.20 1.05
CA VAL A 40 17.97 20.55 0.70
C VAL A 40 17.97 21.66 -0.35
N ALA A 41 18.61 22.78 -0.01
CA ALA A 41 18.78 23.90 -0.93
C ALA A 41 19.64 23.50 -2.15
N ALA A 42 19.31 24.04 -3.32
CA ALA A 42 20.11 23.86 -4.52
C ALA A 42 21.55 24.33 -4.27
N GLY A 43 22.54 23.52 -4.68
CA GLY A 43 23.96 23.79 -4.45
C GLY A 43 24.50 23.42 -3.06
N ASP A 44 23.67 23.04 -2.08
CA ASP A 44 24.14 22.59 -0.75
C ASP A 44 24.71 21.16 -0.80
N ARG A 45 25.91 21.03 -1.37
CA ARG A 45 26.63 19.75 -1.53
C ARG A 45 26.88 19.04 -0.20
N ARG A 46 26.97 19.77 0.92
CA ARG A 46 27.20 19.18 2.24
C ARG A 46 25.96 18.46 2.72
N GLN A 47 24.79 19.09 2.63
CA GLN A 47 23.54 18.47 3.02
C GLN A 47 23.11 17.37 2.03
N VAL A 48 23.33 17.55 0.72
CA VAL A 48 23.12 16.49 -0.29
C VAL A 48 23.86 15.20 0.09
N ARG A 49 25.17 15.27 0.37
CA ARG A 49 25.96 14.08 0.77
C ARG A 49 25.45 13.43 2.04
N ARG A 50 24.92 14.22 2.97
CA ARG A 50 24.39 13.73 4.24
C ARG A 50 23.08 12.96 4.04
N VAL A 51 22.13 13.54 3.32
CA VAL A 51 20.84 12.89 3.00
C VAL A 51 21.09 11.66 2.13
N ALA A 52 21.94 11.75 1.11
CA ALA A 52 22.34 10.61 0.28
C ALA A 52 22.94 9.45 1.09
N LYS A 53 23.77 9.74 2.12
CA LYS A 53 24.33 8.69 3.00
C LYS A 53 23.25 8.01 3.86
N HIS A 54 22.19 8.73 4.22
CA HIS A 54 21.05 8.17 4.93
C HIS A 54 20.17 7.33 4.00
N LEU A 55 19.84 7.81 2.80
CA LEU A 55 19.08 7.03 1.81
C LEU A 55 19.78 5.71 1.46
N ARG A 56 21.09 5.73 1.18
CA ARG A 56 21.88 4.50 0.95
C ARG A 56 21.95 3.57 2.16
N PHE A 57 21.70 4.08 3.36
CA PHE A 57 21.60 3.24 4.56
C PHE A 57 20.21 2.59 4.63
N LEU A 58 19.13 3.34 4.41
CA LEU A 58 17.76 2.80 4.37
C LEU A 58 17.58 1.75 3.27
N ILE A 59 18.03 2.04 2.05
CA ILE A 59 17.94 1.13 0.90
C ILE A 59 18.61 -0.21 1.20
N ARG A 60 19.84 -0.19 1.73
CA ARG A 60 20.56 -1.42 2.08
C ARG A 60 19.91 -2.18 3.23
N LEU A 61 19.27 -1.49 4.16
CA LEU A 61 18.59 -2.12 5.27
C LEU A 61 17.32 -2.84 4.79
N LEU A 62 16.55 -2.19 3.91
CA LEU A 62 15.34 -2.76 3.31
C LEU A 62 15.67 -3.91 2.36
N ASP A 63 16.66 -3.73 1.49
CA ASP A 63 17.13 -4.77 0.56
C ASP A 63 17.59 -6.04 1.30
N HIS A 64 18.30 -5.87 2.42
CA HIS A 64 18.69 -7.00 3.26
C HIS A 64 17.48 -7.69 3.92
N HIS A 65 16.49 -6.92 4.37
CA HIS A 65 15.26 -7.44 4.98
C HIS A 65 14.48 -8.34 4.01
N HIS A 66 14.15 -7.85 2.81
CA HIS A 66 13.44 -8.67 1.80
C HIS A 66 14.28 -9.86 1.32
N THR A 67 15.59 -9.67 1.11
CA THR A 67 16.50 -10.78 0.77
C THR A 67 16.58 -11.81 1.91
N GLY A 68 16.35 -11.39 3.16
CA GLY A 68 16.22 -12.25 4.32
C GLY A 68 14.97 -13.12 4.25
N GLU A 69 13.81 -12.54 3.98
CA GLU A 69 12.56 -13.28 3.75
C GLU A 69 12.71 -14.29 2.60
N ASP A 70 13.29 -13.87 1.48
CA ASP A 70 13.47 -14.72 0.30
C ASP A 70 14.29 -15.97 0.58
N ARG A 71 15.32 -15.85 1.42
CA ARG A 71 16.21 -16.96 1.77
C ARG A 71 15.71 -17.81 2.91
N LEU A 72 15.09 -17.19 3.93
CA LEU A 72 14.90 -17.80 5.24
C LEU A 72 13.42 -18.00 5.61
N LEU A 73 12.51 -17.19 5.07
CA LEU A 73 11.08 -17.26 5.38
C LEU A 73 10.29 -18.03 4.31
N TRP A 74 10.34 -17.59 3.04
CA TRP A 74 9.51 -18.17 1.98
C TRP A 74 9.73 -19.67 1.77
N PRO A 75 10.97 -20.19 1.72
CA PRO A 75 11.18 -21.62 1.49
C PRO A 75 10.55 -22.49 2.59
N LYS A 76 10.59 -22.01 3.84
CA LYS A 76 10.01 -22.69 5.00
C LYS A 76 8.48 -22.69 4.95
N LEU A 77 7.87 -21.56 4.59
CA LEU A 77 6.42 -21.46 4.43
C LEU A 77 5.93 -22.28 3.23
N HIS A 78 6.63 -22.22 2.10
CA HIS A 78 6.29 -22.99 0.90
C HIS A 78 6.32 -24.49 1.18
N HIS A 79 7.29 -24.97 1.98
CA HIS A 79 7.35 -26.38 2.37
C HIS A 79 6.16 -26.82 3.23
N ARG A 80 5.64 -25.94 4.09
CA ARG A 80 4.61 -26.28 5.09
C ARG A 80 3.18 -26.03 4.63
N VAL A 81 2.95 -24.96 3.86
CA VAL A 81 1.63 -24.50 3.42
C VAL A 81 1.61 -24.17 1.91
N PRO A 82 2.00 -25.11 1.03
CA PRO A 82 2.17 -24.84 -0.40
C PRO A 82 0.90 -24.32 -1.07
N ASP A 83 -0.27 -24.89 -0.79
CA ASP A 83 -1.51 -24.47 -1.44
C ASP A 83 -1.94 -23.05 -1.06
N GLN A 84 -1.76 -22.67 0.21
CA GLN A 84 -2.05 -21.31 0.68
C GLN A 84 -1.04 -20.32 0.13
N LEU A 85 0.27 -20.67 0.12
CA LEU A 85 1.31 -19.78 -0.35
C LEU A 85 1.30 -19.63 -1.88
N ASN A 86 0.98 -20.67 -2.66
CA ASN A 86 0.89 -20.58 -4.12
C ASN A 86 -0.15 -19.57 -4.59
N ALA A 87 -1.22 -19.36 -3.82
CA ALA A 87 -2.21 -18.31 -4.11
C ALA A 87 -1.67 -16.89 -3.84
N LEU A 88 -0.57 -16.75 -3.09
CA LEU A 88 0.05 -15.49 -2.67
C LEU A 88 1.35 -15.19 -3.40
N VAL A 89 2.12 -16.23 -3.74
CA VAL A 89 3.52 -16.14 -4.14
C VAL A 89 3.71 -15.28 -5.38
N THR A 90 2.88 -15.44 -6.40
CA THR A 90 2.96 -14.64 -7.62
C THR A 90 2.74 -13.14 -7.36
N ALA A 91 1.85 -12.80 -6.42
CA ALA A 91 1.63 -11.40 -6.05
C ALA A 91 2.82 -10.83 -5.27
N MET A 92 3.37 -11.60 -4.31
CA MET A 92 4.53 -11.18 -3.51
C MET A 92 5.80 -11.07 -4.36
N GLU A 93 6.07 -12.02 -5.24
CA GLU A 93 7.20 -11.96 -6.18
C GLU A 93 7.12 -10.72 -7.06
N HIS A 94 5.93 -10.41 -7.60
CA HIS A 94 5.74 -9.20 -8.39
C HIS A 94 5.99 -7.92 -7.58
N GLN A 95 5.55 -7.88 -6.32
CA GLN A 95 5.82 -6.75 -5.43
C GLN A 95 7.32 -6.62 -5.10
N HIS A 96 8.02 -7.72 -4.83
CA HIS A 96 9.47 -7.71 -4.60
C HIS A 96 10.22 -7.20 -5.83
N GLU A 97 9.84 -7.63 -7.03
CA GLU A 97 10.41 -7.14 -8.30
C GLU A 97 10.16 -5.63 -8.51
N GLN A 98 8.94 -5.16 -8.22
CA GLN A 98 8.57 -3.76 -8.31
C GLN A 98 9.40 -2.91 -7.32
N LEU A 99 9.53 -3.35 -6.07
CA LEU A 99 10.34 -2.68 -5.06
C LEU A 99 11.82 -2.66 -5.44
N HIS A 100 12.36 -3.77 -5.93
CA HIS A 100 13.74 -3.84 -6.41
C HIS A 100 14.01 -2.85 -7.55
N THR A 101 13.08 -2.75 -8.50
CA THR A 101 13.15 -1.79 -9.60
C THR A 101 13.19 -0.34 -9.09
N LEU A 102 12.29 0.00 -8.15
CA LEU A 102 12.22 1.34 -7.56
C LEU A 102 13.46 1.65 -6.71
N LEU A 103 13.97 0.72 -5.91
CA LEU A 103 15.19 0.87 -5.11
C LEU A 103 16.43 1.09 -5.98
N THR A 104 16.51 0.40 -7.12
CA THR A 104 17.57 0.59 -8.12
C THR A 104 17.50 2.00 -8.71
N ALA A 105 16.31 2.43 -9.15
CA ALA A 105 16.10 3.78 -9.69
C ALA A 105 16.46 4.86 -8.65
N VAL A 106 16.05 4.72 -7.40
CA VAL A 106 16.42 5.65 -6.32
C VAL A 106 17.94 5.66 -6.12
N SER A 107 18.60 4.51 -6.15
CA SER A 107 20.06 4.43 -5.96
C SER A 107 20.85 5.17 -7.06
N GLU A 108 20.41 5.04 -8.31
CA GLU A 108 20.97 5.77 -9.46
C GLU A 108 20.70 7.27 -9.34
N GLN A 109 19.47 7.65 -9.00
CA GLN A 109 19.08 9.05 -8.85
C GLN A 109 19.78 9.73 -7.66
N VAL A 110 20.02 9.01 -6.56
CA VAL A 110 20.87 9.49 -5.45
C VAL A 110 22.29 9.80 -5.95
N THR A 111 22.83 8.96 -6.84
CA THR A 111 24.16 9.19 -7.41
C THR A 111 24.17 10.42 -8.33
N ALA A 112 23.17 10.57 -9.19
CA ALA A 112 23.01 11.75 -10.04
C ALA A 112 22.83 13.04 -9.22
N TRP A 113 22.00 13.01 -8.17
CA TRP A 113 21.76 14.14 -7.29
C TRP A 113 23.02 14.55 -6.51
N VAL A 114 23.84 13.60 -6.06
CA VAL A 114 25.13 13.89 -5.42
C VAL A 114 26.11 14.58 -6.39
N ALA A 115 26.10 14.21 -7.66
CA ALA A 115 26.97 14.79 -8.67
C ALA A 115 26.56 16.24 -9.02
N ARG A 116 25.25 16.49 -9.17
CA ARG A 116 24.74 17.76 -9.70
C ARG A 116 24.30 18.75 -8.62
N ALA A 117 23.66 18.26 -7.55
CA ALA A 117 23.09 19.07 -6.46
C ALA A 117 22.12 20.18 -6.95
N ASP A 118 21.38 19.91 -8.03
CA ASP A 118 20.42 20.83 -8.63
C ASP A 118 18.97 20.46 -8.31
N THR A 119 18.03 21.35 -8.66
CA THR A 119 16.60 21.18 -8.40
C THR A 119 15.97 20.07 -9.22
N GLU A 120 16.46 19.83 -10.43
CA GLU A 120 15.95 18.81 -11.35
C GLU A 120 16.19 17.40 -10.81
N THR A 121 17.45 17.08 -10.49
CA THR A 121 17.81 15.77 -9.92
C THR A 121 17.19 15.55 -8.54
N ARG A 122 17.05 16.62 -7.75
CA ARG A 122 16.33 16.60 -6.46
C ARG A 122 14.85 16.26 -6.64
N GLY A 123 14.17 16.91 -7.58
CA GLY A 123 12.73 16.69 -7.83
C GLY A 123 12.44 15.26 -8.27
N ARG A 124 13.19 14.77 -9.27
CA ARG A 124 13.07 13.39 -9.77
C ARG A 124 13.27 12.34 -8.68
N LEU A 125 14.26 12.56 -7.80
CA LEU A 125 14.51 11.70 -6.65
C LEU A 125 13.36 11.72 -5.65
N ALA A 126 12.80 12.90 -5.33
CA ALA A 126 11.67 13.01 -4.43
C ALA A 126 10.41 12.31 -4.97
N ASP A 127 10.14 12.43 -6.27
CA ASP A 127 9.01 11.76 -6.92
C ASP A 127 9.15 10.23 -6.90
N THR A 128 10.34 9.72 -7.21
CA THR A 128 10.60 8.27 -7.18
C THR A 128 10.55 7.72 -5.75
N LEU A 129 11.01 8.49 -4.76
CA LEU A 129 10.87 8.12 -3.33
C LEU A 129 9.40 8.07 -2.88
N ARG A 130 8.52 8.93 -3.41
CA ARG A 130 7.07 8.85 -3.14
C ARG A 130 6.47 7.56 -3.70
N LEU A 131 6.81 7.20 -4.95
CA LEU A 131 6.39 5.94 -5.57
C LEU A 131 6.90 4.72 -4.79
N LEU A 132 8.17 4.74 -4.38
CA LEU A 132 8.75 3.68 -3.55
C LEU A 132 8.03 3.57 -2.20
N SER A 133 7.75 4.69 -1.53
CA SER A 133 7.04 4.67 -0.25
C SER A 133 5.63 4.09 -0.38
N GLN A 134 4.93 4.36 -1.49
CA GLN A 134 3.60 3.78 -1.74
C GLN A 134 3.67 2.27 -1.99
N ALA A 135 4.55 1.84 -2.90
CA ALA A 135 4.73 0.42 -3.21
C ALA A 135 5.16 -0.37 -1.96
N LEU A 136 6.00 0.24 -1.11
CA LEU A 136 6.44 -0.37 0.14
C LEU A 136 5.29 -0.49 1.15
N ASP A 137 4.43 0.52 1.26
CA ASP A 137 3.25 0.45 2.13
C ASP A 137 2.32 -0.71 1.70
N GLU A 138 2.04 -0.83 0.39
CA GLU A 138 1.20 -1.90 -0.16
C GLU A 138 1.81 -3.30 0.11
N HIS A 139 3.10 -3.45 -0.16
CA HIS A 139 3.81 -4.71 0.07
C HIS A 139 3.83 -5.14 1.54
N LEU A 140 4.21 -4.23 2.44
CA LEU A 140 4.27 -4.55 3.87
C LEU A 140 2.87 -4.83 4.45
N ASN A 141 1.81 -4.21 3.93
CA ASN A 141 0.44 -4.53 4.36
C ASN A 141 0.07 -5.98 4.01
N ASP A 142 0.35 -6.41 2.77
CA ASP A 142 0.07 -7.78 2.37
C ASP A 142 0.90 -8.79 3.16
N GLU A 143 2.16 -8.49 3.45
CA GLU A 143 2.99 -9.35 4.28
C GLU A 143 2.41 -9.48 5.70
N GLU A 144 2.06 -8.36 6.33
CA GLU A 144 1.50 -8.32 7.68
C GLU A 144 0.16 -9.03 7.79
N ASP A 145 -0.72 -8.87 6.79
CA ASP A 145 -2.07 -9.41 6.82
C ASP A 145 -2.13 -10.88 6.40
N ARG A 146 -1.23 -11.33 5.52
CA ARG A 146 -1.35 -12.62 4.83
C ARG A 146 -0.21 -13.57 5.13
N ILE A 147 1.01 -13.05 5.34
CA ILE A 147 2.21 -13.87 5.51
C ILE A 147 2.56 -14.05 6.98
N LEU A 148 2.68 -12.98 7.74
CA LEU A 148 3.07 -13.06 9.14
C LEU A 148 2.15 -13.95 9.98
N PRO A 149 0.82 -14.02 9.72
CA PRO A 149 -0.05 -14.99 10.39
C PRO A 149 0.27 -16.45 10.05
N LEU A 150 0.76 -16.73 8.84
CA LEU A 150 1.23 -18.07 8.46
C LEU A 150 2.54 -18.38 9.18
N ALA A 151 3.49 -17.44 9.22
CA ALA A 151 4.72 -17.58 9.99
C ALA A 151 4.45 -17.87 11.46
N ALA A 152 3.59 -17.07 12.10
CA ALA A 152 3.21 -17.22 13.50
C ALA A 152 2.61 -18.60 13.84
N ARG A 153 1.92 -19.25 12.90
CA ARG A 153 1.29 -20.57 13.09
C ARG A 153 2.19 -21.74 12.72
N HIS A 154 3.11 -21.56 11.77
CA HIS A 154 3.80 -22.67 11.11
C HIS A 154 5.31 -22.72 11.33
N LEU A 155 5.91 -21.65 11.87
CA LEU A 155 7.33 -21.64 12.23
C LEU A 155 7.53 -21.81 13.72
N ASP A 156 8.66 -22.40 14.10
CA ASP A 156 9.10 -22.42 15.48
C ASP A 156 10.00 -21.22 15.82
N MET A 157 10.30 -21.08 17.10
CA MET A 157 11.10 -19.99 17.65
C MET A 157 12.56 -20.00 17.13
N ASP A 158 13.15 -21.17 16.89
CA ASP A 158 14.55 -21.25 16.45
C ASP A 158 14.68 -20.82 14.98
N GLU A 159 13.71 -21.21 14.15
CA GLU A 159 13.59 -20.79 12.76
C GLU A 159 13.35 -19.28 12.63
N TRP A 160 12.51 -18.70 13.50
CA TRP A 160 12.28 -17.26 13.52
C TRP A 160 13.51 -16.48 13.99
N GLN A 161 14.19 -16.98 15.02
CA GLN A 161 15.44 -16.38 15.49
C GLN A 161 16.58 -16.43 14.46
N GLU A 162 16.51 -17.32 13.48
CA GLU A 162 17.43 -17.30 12.34
C GLU A 162 17.27 -16.01 11.51
N LEU A 163 16.03 -15.62 11.22
CA LEU A 163 15.69 -14.39 10.52
C LEU A 163 16.10 -13.15 11.34
N GLU A 164 15.80 -13.13 12.64
CA GLU A 164 16.23 -12.06 13.56
C GLU A 164 17.76 -11.87 13.54
N ARG A 165 18.52 -12.97 13.61
CA ARG A 165 19.99 -12.95 13.62
C ARG A 165 20.58 -12.48 12.30
N ASP A 166 20.00 -12.89 11.18
CA ASP A 166 20.41 -12.45 9.84
C ASP A 166 20.20 -10.93 9.70
N GLY A 167 19.03 -10.41 10.10
CA GLY A 167 18.72 -8.98 10.09
C GLY A 167 19.65 -8.14 10.98
N ILE A 168 19.90 -8.57 12.21
CA ILE A 168 20.85 -7.90 13.12
C ILE A 168 22.28 -7.96 12.57
N GLY A 169 22.66 -9.10 11.97
CA GLY A 169 24.00 -9.34 11.41
C GLY A 169 24.36 -8.39 10.26
N ALA A 170 23.36 -7.92 9.51
CA ALA A 170 23.55 -6.99 8.39
C ALA A 170 23.92 -5.56 8.83
N LEU A 171 23.62 -5.20 10.07
CA LEU A 171 23.84 -3.84 10.57
C LEU A 171 25.33 -3.58 10.84
N PRO A 172 25.93 -2.53 10.23
CA PRO A 172 27.25 -2.09 10.66
C PRO A 172 27.24 -1.73 12.14
N LYS A 173 28.19 -2.25 12.93
CA LYS A 173 28.26 -1.98 14.39
C LYS A 173 28.24 -0.49 14.73
N THR A 174 28.82 0.37 13.87
CA THR A 174 28.82 1.84 14.01
C THR A 174 27.45 2.49 13.80
N ARG A 175 26.47 1.76 13.27
CA ARG A 175 25.10 2.19 12.99
C ARG A 175 24.06 1.52 13.86
N ALA A 176 24.42 0.53 14.67
CA ALA A 176 23.49 -0.20 15.53
C ALA A 176 22.62 0.74 16.40
N ALA A 177 23.22 1.72 17.07
CA ALA A 177 22.45 2.68 17.88
C ALA A 177 21.47 3.53 17.06
N LEU A 178 21.77 3.82 15.79
CA LEU A 178 20.83 4.53 14.91
C LEU A 178 19.68 3.59 14.51
N ALA A 179 19.99 2.36 14.07
CA ALA A 179 18.98 1.39 13.65
C ALA A 179 18.00 1.06 14.79
N PHE A 180 18.52 0.73 15.98
CA PHE A 180 17.67 0.53 17.16
C PHE A 180 16.90 1.79 17.52
N GLY A 181 17.49 2.98 17.35
CA GLY A 181 16.80 4.23 17.59
C GLY A 181 15.63 4.47 16.65
N MET A 182 15.71 3.98 15.41
CA MET A 182 14.60 3.99 14.45
C MET A 182 13.51 3.01 14.87
N LEU A 183 13.86 1.77 15.28
CA LEU A 183 12.87 0.79 15.76
C LEU A 183 12.13 1.29 17.00
N MET A 184 12.85 1.84 17.98
CA MET A 184 12.31 2.32 19.25
C MET A 184 11.46 3.60 19.15
N TYR A 185 11.48 4.31 18.02
CA TYR A 185 10.86 5.63 17.94
C TYR A 185 9.33 5.57 18.06
N GLU A 186 8.72 4.60 17.37
CA GLU A 186 7.27 4.33 17.39
C GLU A 186 6.96 2.86 17.73
N GLY A 187 7.99 2.01 17.87
CA GLY A 187 7.80 0.59 18.16
C GLY A 187 7.22 0.34 19.55
N ASP A 188 6.46 -0.75 19.67
CA ASP A 188 5.87 -1.21 20.92
C ASP A 188 6.97 -1.41 21.99
N PRO A 189 6.91 -0.69 23.13
CA PRO A 189 7.89 -0.82 24.21
C PRO A 189 8.07 -2.25 24.74
N GLU A 190 7.01 -3.06 24.74
CA GLU A 190 7.06 -4.45 25.20
C GLU A 190 7.87 -5.31 24.22
N VAL A 191 7.61 -5.17 22.93
CA VAL A 191 8.32 -5.89 21.86
C VAL A 191 9.79 -5.47 21.82
N VAL A 192 10.07 -4.17 21.90
CA VAL A 192 11.45 -3.65 21.97
C VAL A 192 12.20 -4.23 23.18
N SER A 193 11.53 -4.33 24.34
CA SER A 193 12.11 -4.94 25.54
C SER A 193 12.40 -6.43 25.32
N LEU A 194 11.52 -7.16 24.65
CA LEU A 194 11.73 -8.57 24.30
C LEU A 194 12.93 -8.75 23.37
N MET A 195 13.02 -7.94 22.31
CA MET A 195 14.15 -7.95 21.36
C MET A 195 15.48 -7.69 22.10
N LEU A 196 15.50 -6.69 22.99
CA LEU A 196 16.69 -6.40 23.80
C LEU A 196 16.99 -7.49 24.81
N GLY A 197 15.98 -8.18 25.37
CA GLY A 197 16.13 -9.26 26.33
C GLY A 197 17.08 -10.38 25.87
N ARG A 198 17.21 -10.56 24.55
CA ARG A 198 18.08 -11.55 23.90
C ARG A 198 19.52 -11.05 23.65
N ALA A 199 19.79 -9.75 23.86
CA ALA A 199 21.10 -9.15 23.63
C ALA A 199 22.07 -9.34 24.82
N PRO A 200 23.40 -9.24 24.61
CA PRO A 200 24.39 -9.27 25.69
C PRO A 200 24.12 -8.22 26.77
N ALA A 201 24.46 -8.51 28.02
CA ALA A 201 24.13 -7.67 29.18
C ALA A 201 24.51 -6.17 29.05
N PRO A 202 25.70 -5.81 28.51
CA PRO A 202 26.03 -4.40 28.31
C PRO A 202 25.09 -3.71 27.30
N ALA A 203 24.70 -4.40 26.23
CA ALA A 203 23.80 -3.86 25.21
C ALA A 203 22.38 -3.64 25.78
N ARG A 204 21.88 -4.57 26.59
CA ARG A 204 20.58 -4.44 27.30
C ARG A 204 20.47 -3.17 28.14
N ILE A 205 21.57 -2.77 28.78
CA ILE A 205 21.59 -1.61 29.68
C ILE A 205 21.83 -0.29 28.93
N LEU A 206 22.72 -0.32 27.94
CA LEU A 206 23.15 0.89 27.22
C LEU A 206 22.20 1.28 26.09
N MET A 207 21.65 0.31 25.35
CA MET A 207 20.90 0.59 24.12
C MET A 207 19.63 1.42 24.35
N PRO A 208 18.79 1.16 25.37
CA PRO A 208 17.60 1.98 25.63
C PRO A 208 17.89 3.48 25.84
N ARG A 209 19.11 3.79 26.29
CA ARG A 209 19.55 5.19 26.54
C ARG A 209 20.25 5.80 25.32
N LEU A 210 21.04 5.01 24.60
CA LEU A 210 21.85 5.49 23.48
C LEU A 210 21.04 5.60 22.19
N ALA A 211 20.15 4.64 21.93
CA ALA A 211 19.41 4.55 20.67
C ALA A 211 18.48 5.76 20.42
N PRO A 212 17.58 6.16 21.34
CA PRO A 212 16.74 7.34 21.14
C PRO A 212 17.55 8.63 20.91
N ARG A 213 18.67 8.79 21.63
CA ARG A 213 19.56 9.95 21.49
C ARG A 213 20.29 9.95 20.14
N ALA A 214 20.71 8.78 19.68
CA ALA A 214 21.35 8.61 18.38
C ALA A 214 20.37 8.95 17.25
N TYR A 215 19.13 8.44 17.33
CA TYR A 215 18.05 8.78 16.39
C TYR A 215 17.75 10.27 16.39
N ALA A 216 17.42 10.87 17.53
CA ALA A 216 17.08 12.29 17.63
C ALA A 216 18.21 13.24 17.16
N ARG A 217 19.48 12.83 17.31
CA ARG A 217 20.62 13.57 16.76
C ARG A 217 20.72 13.41 15.24
N HIS A 218 20.50 12.21 14.73
CA HIS A 218 20.53 11.92 13.29
C HIS A 218 19.36 12.61 12.58
N ALA A 219 18.15 12.47 13.11
CA ALA A 219 16.92 13.09 12.61
C ALA A 219 17.06 14.62 12.48
N ARG A 220 17.62 15.30 13.49
CA ARG A 220 17.93 16.74 13.40
C ARG A 220 18.77 17.11 12.19
N ARG A 221 19.72 16.24 11.80
CA ARG A 221 20.63 16.52 10.69
C ARG A 221 20.01 16.20 9.33
N ILE A 222 19.02 15.33 9.28
CA ILE A 222 18.33 14.91 8.04
C ILE A 222 17.07 15.74 7.83
N HIS A 223 16.16 15.73 8.81
CA HIS A 223 14.83 16.33 8.72
C HIS A 223 14.77 17.75 9.32
N GLY A 224 15.80 18.19 10.06
CA GLY A 224 15.81 19.49 10.73
C GLY A 224 15.16 19.51 12.11
N THR A 225 14.54 18.40 12.54
CA THR A 225 13.89 18.22 13.85
C THR A 225 14.35 16.92 14.52
N PRO A 226 14.45 16.84 15.86
CA PRO A 226 14.76 15.59 16.55
C PRO A 226 13.62 14.58 16.56
N ALA A 227 12.40 15.05 16.33
CA ALA A 227 11.18 14.26 16.31
C ALA A 227 10.43 14.61 15.02
N PRO A 228 10.82 14.02 13.87
CA PRO A 228 10.06 14.17 12.66
C PRO A 228 8.70 13.49 12.84
N GLU A 229 7.63 14.20 12.53
CA GLU A 229 6.31 13.58 12.44
C GLU A 229 6.26 12.79 11.14
N THR A 230 5.94 11.51 11.25
CA THR A 230 5.65 10.67 10.09
C THR A 230 4.47 11.31 9.36
N PRO A 231 4.63 11.74 8.09
CA PRO A 231 3.49 12.23 7.33
C PRO A 231 2.44 11.13 7.36
N THR A 232 1.31 11.40 8.00
CA THR A 232 0.11 10.59 7.82
C THR A 232 -0.13 10.62 6.32
N VAL A 233 -0.16 9.45 5.68
CA VAL A 233 -0.40 9.46 4.25
C VAL A 233 -1.86 9.85 4.05
N THR A 234 -2.08 11.15 3.84
CA THR A 234 -3.34 11.71 3.37
C THR A 234 -3.58 11.34 1.90
N GLY A 235 -2.96 10.25 1.41
CA GLY A 235 -3.02 9.81 0.01
C GLY A 235 -2.97 8.29 -0.15
N SER A 236 -1.98 7.56 0.37
CA SER A 236 -1.91 6.10 0.19
C SER A 236 -3.03 5.37 0.94
N GLY A 237 -3.39 5.79 2.16
CA GLY A 237 -4.52 5.17 2.89
C GLY A 237 -5.86 5.37 2.17
N LEU A 238 -6.11 6.58 1.67
CA LEU A 238 -7.34 6.89 0.93
C LEU A 238 -7.38 6.15 -0.41
N GLU A 239 -6.25 6.10 -1.11
CA GLU A 239 -6.11 5.34 -2.35
C GLU A 239 -6.30 3.84 -2.13
N THR A 240 -5.74 3.26 -1.07
CA THR A 240 -5.98 1.86 -0.70
C THR A 240 -7.47 1.61 -0.46
N VAL A 241 -8.14 2.45 0.35
CA VAL A 241 -9.58 2.33 0.61
C VAL A 241 -10.39 2.49 -0.68
N ALA A 242 -10.04 3.46 -1.54
CA ALA A 242 -10.68 3.66 -2.84
C ALA A 242 -10.53 2.44 -3.76
N ARG A 243 -9.32 1.86 -3.86
CA ARG A 243 -9.06 0.66 -4.66
C ARG A 243 -9.84 -0.55 -4.14
N ARG A 244 -9.93 -0.69 -2.82
CA ARG A 244 -10.69 -1.77 -2.17
C ARG A 244 -12.18 -1.74 -2.48
N VAL A 245 -12.77 -0.59 -2.79
CA VAL A 245 -14.16 -0.54 -3.30
C VAL A 245 -14.30 -1.41 -4.56
N TYR A 246 -13.35 -1.34 -5.50
CA TYR A 246 -13.42 -2.09 -6.75
C TYR A 246 -12.92 -3.53 -6.60
N THR A 247 -11.84 -3.77 -5.86
CA THR A 247 -11.34 -5.14 -5.67
C THR A 247 -12.28 -5.94 -4.77
N ASP A 248 -12.61 -5.42 -3.60
CA ASP A 248 -13.32 -6.19 -2.58
C ASP A 248 -14.81 -6.27 -2.92
N LEU A 249 -15.45 -5.13 -3.22
CA LEU A 249 -16.90 -5.10 -3.40
C LEU A 249 -17.31 -5.50 -4.82
N TRP A 250 -16.70 -4.92 -5.86
CA TRP A 250 -17.10 -5.17 -7.25
C TRP A 250 -16.51 -6.44 -7.85
N ASN A 251 -15.26 -6.79 -7.56
CA ASN A 251 -14.64 -7.97 -8.18
C ASN A 251 -14.83 -9.22 -7.30
N ASP A 252 -14.43 -9.14 -6.03
CA ASP A 252 -14.39 -10.31 -5.14
C ASP A 252 -15.72 -10.54 -4.40
N ARG A 253 -16.65 -9.58 -4.48
CA ARG A 253 -17.99 -9.63 -3.87
C ARG A 253 -17.98 -9.81 -2.35
N ARG A 254 -16.94 -9.31 -1.68
CA ARG A 254 -16.79 -9.24 -0.22
C ARG A 254 -17.61 -8.10 0.35
N TYR A 255 -18.94 -8.24 0.31
CA TYR A 255 -19.86 -7.15 0.68
C TYR A 255 -19.76 -6.71 2.14
N ASP A 256 -19.27 -7.57 3.01
CA ASP A 256 -18.95 -7.30 4.41
C ASP A 256 -17.88 -6.22 4.60
N ALA A 257 -16.98 -6.04 3.63
CA ALA A 257 -15.99 -4.97 3.67
C ALA A 257 -16.59 -3.57 3.57
N ALA A 258 -17.86 -3.41 3.19
CA ALA A 258 -18.47 -2.10 3.00
C ALA A 258 -18.48 -1.23 4.27
N ASP A 259 -18.62 -1.84 5.45
CA ASP A 259 -18.64 -1.11 6.73
C ASP A 259 -17.25 -0.55 7.11
N ASP A 260 -16.19 -1.16 6.59
CA ASP A 260 -14.82 -0.67 6.76
C ASP A 260 -14.47 0.46 5.78
N LEU A 261 -15.08 0.44 4.59
CA LEU A 261 -14.74 1.34 3.49
C LEU A 261 -15.55 2.64 3.48
N PHE A 262 -16.81 2.58 3.91
CA PHE A 262 -17.73 3.72 3.88
C PHE A 262 -17.98 4.27 5.29
N HIS A 263 -18.00 5.60 5.41
CA HIS A 263 -18.40 6.27 6.64
C HIS A 263 -19.88 5.97 6.95
N PRO A 264 -20.31 5.84 8.22
CA PRO A 264 -21.72 5.63 8.55
C PRO A 264 -22.65 6.70 7.96
N ASP A 265 -22.16 7.95 7.88
CA ASP A 265 -22.87 9.09 7.25
C ASP A 265 -22.60 9.22 5.75
N PHE A 266 -22.07 8.17 5.10
CA PHE A 266 -21.82 8.19 3.66
C PHE A 266 -23.10 8.52 2.90
N ILE A 267 -22.99 9.46 1.95
CA ILE A 267 -24.07 9.80 1.02
C ILE A 267 -23.61 9.71 -0.43
N SER A 268 -24.46 9.14 -1.28
CA SER A 268 -24.29 9.17 -2.73
C SER A 268 -25.40 10.01 -3.37
N PRO A 269 -25.10 11.06 -4.14
CA PRO A 269 -26.10 11.81 -4.90
C PRO A 269 -26.90 10.94 -5.89
N ALA A 270 -26.36 9.78 -6.30
CA ALA A 270 -27.04 8.84 -7.18
C ALA A 270 -28.07 7.95 -6.45
N ALA A 271 -28.02 7.89 -5.12
CA ALA A 271 -28.92 7.11 -4.27
C ALA A 271 -29.15 7.84 -2.92
N PRO A 272 -29.78 9.03 -2.93
CA PRO A 272 -29.86 9.90 -1.74
C PRO A 272 -30.71 9.32 -0.61
N GLU A 273 -31.55 8.32 -0.89
CA GLU A 273 -32.43 7.66 0.07
C GLU A 273 -31.70 6.68 1.01
N LEU A 274 -30.46 6.31 0.68
CA LEU A 274 -29.66 5.31 1.38
C LEU A 274 -28.40 5.99 1.94
N THR A 275 -27.95 5.56 3.13
CA THR A 275 -26.71 6.03 3.75
C THR A 275 -25.77 4.88 4.09
N GLY A 276 -24.51 5.21 4.37
CA GLY A 276 -23.49 4.23 4.77
C GLY A 276 -23.13 3.24 3.66
N GLY A 277 -22.44 2.16 4.02
CA GLY A 277 -22.09 1.10 3.06
C GLY A 277 -23.30 0.49 2.33
N ALA A 278 -24.47 0.49 2.96
CA ALA A 278 -25.72 -0.01 2.37
C ALA A 278 -26.11 0.75 1.09
N ALA A 279 -25.86 2.07 1.03
CA ALA A 279 -26.14 2.89 -0.14
C ALA A 279 -25.41 2.41 -1.39
N LYS A 280 -24.11 2.07 -1.25
CA LYS A 280 -23.32 1.57 -2.37
C LYS A 280 -23.62 0.10 -2.69
N LEU A 281 -23.81 -0.73 -1.68
CA LEU A 281 -24.05 -2.17 -1.85
C LEU A 281 -25.31 -2.50 -2.64
N ALA A 282 -26.39 -1.73 -2.46
CA ALA A 282 -27.63 -1.94 -3.21
C ALA A 282 -27.40 -1.83 -4.73
N ALA A 283 -26.67 -0.81 -5.17
CA ALA A 283 -26.32 -0.62 -6.58
C ALA A 283 -25.39 -1.74 -7.08
N ILE A 284 -24.31 -2.05 -6.34
CA ILE A 284 -23.33 -3.08 -6.72
C ILE A 284 -24.02 -4.45 -6.91
N ARG A 285 -24.87 -4.86 -5.97
CA ARG A 285 -25.61 -6.12 -6.07
C ARG A 285 -26.54 -6.17 -7.28
N GLY A 286 -27.17 -5.03 -7.62
CA GLY A 286 -27.97 -4.92 -8.84
C GLY A 286 -27.16 -5.15 -10.11
N TYR A 287 -25.93 -4.64 -10.18
CA TYR A 287 -25.04 -4.88 -11.31
C TYR A 287 -24.52 -6.32 -11.34
N HIS A 288 -24.16 -6.93 -10.20
CA HIS A 288 -23.80 -8.35 -10.16
C HIS A 288 -24.92 -9.28 -10.60
N ALA A 289 -26.17 -8.94 -10.27
CA ALA A 289 -27.32 -9.72 -10.72
C ALA A 289 -27.46 -9.65 -12.24
N ALA A 290 -27.30 -8.47 -12.84
CA ALA A 290 -27.40 -8.30 -14.29
C ALA A 290 -26.21 -8.89 -15.06
N PHE A 291 -25.00 -8.75 -14.50
CA PHE A 291 -23.72 -9.13 -15.09
C PHE A 291 -22.94 -10.06 -14.13
N PRO A 292 -23.27 -11.36 -14.08
CA PRO A 292 -22.62 -12.31 -13.16
C PRO A 292 -21.13 -12.52 -13.42
N ASP A 293 -20.65 -12.21 -14.62
CA ASP A 293 -19.25 -12.29 -15.05
C ASP A 293 -18.53 -10.94 -15.03
N LEU A 294 -19.11 -9.90 -14.41
CA LEU A 294 -18.53 -8.57 -14.48
C LEU A 294 -17.13 -8.51 -13.86
N LYS A 295 -16.25 -7.73 -14.49
CA LYS A 295 -14.92 -7.40 -13.97
C LYS A 295 -14.67 -5.91 -14.10
N VAL A 296 -14.17 -5.31 -13.02
CA VAL A 296 -13.68 -3.93 -13.00
C VAL A 296 -12.15 -3.93 -13.08
N THR A 297 -11.63 -3.08 -13.96
CA THR A 297 -10.21 -2.70 -14.04
C THR A 297 -10.07 -1.25 -13.61
N ILE A 298 -9.11 -0.98 -12.73
CA ILE A 298 -8.75 0.39 -12.36
C ILE A 298 -7.73 0.89 -13.38
N ASP A 299 -8.10 1.91 -14.15
CA ASP A 299 -7.26 2.47 -15.21
C ASP A 299 -6.35 3.58 -14.71
N GLN A 300 -6.81 4.36 -13.72
CA GLN A 300 -6.07 5.48 -13.16
C GLN A 300 -6.60 5.84 -11.77
N VAL A 301 -5.70 6.24 -10.88
CA VAL A 301 -6.04 6.87 -9.60
C VAL A 301 -5.32 8.21 -9.48
N VAL A 302 -6.03 9.23 -9.01
CA VAL A 302 -5.48 10.55 -8.68
C VAL A 302 -5.92 10.91 -7.28
N THR A 303 -4.96 11.21 -6.41
CA THR A 303 -5.22 11.41 -4.99
C THR A 303 -4.85 12.82 -4.54
N SER A 304 -5.72 13.43 -3.74
CA SER A 304 -5.49 14.67 -3.01
C SER A 304 -5.50 14.39 -1.50
N ALA A 305 -5.40 15.44 -0.66
CA ALA A 305 -5.36 15.28 0.79
C ALA A 305 -6.66 14.70 1.40
N SER A 306 -7.80 14.84 0.73
CA SER A 306 -9.11 14.39 1.23
C SER A 306 -10.02 13.79 0.16
N GLN A 307 -9.53 13.66 -1.07
CA GLN A 307 -10.29 13.13 -2.18
C GLN A 307 -9.45 12.16 -3.02
N VAL A 308 -10.11 11.14 -3.57
CA VAL A 308 -9.52 10.24 -4.56
C VAL A 308 -10.43 10.21 -5.79
N ALA A 309 -9.85 10.45 -6.95
CA ALA A 309 -10.52 10.24 -8.23
C ALA A 309 -10.05 8.92 -8.85
N VAL A 310 -10.97 8.07 -9.25
CA VAL A 310 -10.66 6.76 -9.85
C VAL A 310 -11.31 6.68 -11.22
N ARG A 311 -10.50 6.46 -12.25
CA ARG A 311 -10.98 6.09 -13.59
C ARG A 311 -10.94 4.58 -13.72
N TRP A 312 -12.02 4.00 -14.20
CA TRP A 312 -12.19 2.55 -14.27
C TRP A 312 -12.89 2.12 -15.56
N THR A 313 -12.69 0.87 -15.91
CA THR A 313 -13.37 0.17 -17.00
C THR A 313 -14.07 -1.08 -16.45
N ILE A 314 -15.31 -1.31 -16.83
CA ILE A 314 -16.09 -2.51 -16.51
C ILE A 314 -16.37 -3.28 -17.80
N THR A 315 -16.18 -4.59 -17.74
CA THR A 315 -16.66 -5.55 -18.73
C THR A 315 -17.66 -6.50 -18.11
N GLY A 316 -18.63 -6.99 -18.88
CA GLY A 316 -19.57 -8.03 -18.41
C GLY A 316 -20.65 -8.36 -19.43
N THR A 317 -21.33 -9.50 -19.26
CA THR A 317 -22.38 -10.02 -20.14
C THR A 317 -23.75 -9.98 -19.45
N ASP A 318 -24.70 -9.29 -20.08
CA ASP A 318 -26.05 -9.09 -19.52
C ASP A 318 -26.89 -10.37 -19.62
N THR A 319 -26.77 -11.23 -18.61
CA THR A 319 -27.49 -12.51 -18.50
C THR A 319 -28.58 -12.48 -17.44
N GLY A 320 -28.58 -11.48 -16.56
CA GLY A 320 -29.61 -11.29 -15.54
C GLY A 320 -30.59 -10.16 -15.81
N GLY A 321 -30.34 -9.31 -16.81
CA GLY A 321 -31.28 -8.26 -17.21
C GLY A 321 -31.08 -6.96 -16.44
N LEU A 322 -30.32 -6.04 -17.04
CA LEU A 322 -30.02 -4.75 -16.43
C LEU A 322 -31.28 -3.95 -16.07
N ARG A 323 -31.40 -3.59 -14.79
CA ARG A 323 -32.53 -2.82 -14.21
C ARG A 323 -33.91 -3.44 -14.49
N GLY A 324 -34.01 -4.77 -14.41
CA GLY A 324 -35.27 -5.50 -14.53
C GLY A 324 -35.77 -5.68 -15.97
N ARG A 325 -34.93 -5.35 -16.95
CA ARG A 325 -35.19 -5.66 -18.37
C ARG A 325 -34.95 -7.15 -18.64
N PRO A 326 -35.49 -7.72 -19.73
CA PRO A 326 -35.07 -9.04 -20.18
C PRO A 326 -33.56 -9.06 -20.46
N PRO A 327 -32.85 -10.15 -20.12
CA PRO A 327 -31.43 -10.28 -20.40
C PRO A 327 -31.17 -10.26 -21.90
N THR A 328 -30.19 -9.49 -22.33
CA THR A 328 -29.87 -9.32 -23.75
C THR A 328 -28.85 -10.34 -24.27
N GLY A 329 -28.10 -10.99 -23.37
CA GLY A 329 -27.00 -11.90 -23.70
C GLY A 329 -25.79 -11.20 -24.33
N ARG A 330 -25.74 -9.86 -24.31
CA ARG A 330 -24.66 -9.08 -24.93
C ARG A 330 -23.59 -8.72 -23.91
N THR A 331 -22.33 -8.82 -24.34
CA THR A 331 -21.19 -8.30 -23.60
C THR A 331 -21.05 -6.80 -23.82
N VAL A 332 -20.79 -6.07 -22.74
CA VAL A 332 -20.54 -4.63 -22.75
C VAL A 332 -19.16 -4.33 -22.19
N THR A 333 -18.55 -3.28 -22.70
CA THR A 333 -17.40 -2.60 -22.09
C THR A 333 -17.79 -1.15 -21.86
N THR A 334 -17.78 -0.71 -20.62
CA THR A 334 -18.13 0.66 -20.21
C THR A 334 -17.03 1.24 -19.33
N TRP A 335 -16.93 2.55 -19.28
CA TRP A 335 -15.94 3.25 -18.48
C TRP A 335 -16.59 4.34 -17.65
N GLY A 336 -15.93 4.71 -16.57
CA GLY A 336 -16.40 5.74 -15.67
C GLY A 336 -15.30 6.39 -14.86
N VAL A 337 -15.71 7.41 -14.12
CA VAL A 337 -14.88 8.14 -13.16
C VAL A 337 -15.69 8.34 -11.89
N ASP A 338 -15.08 7.97 -10.77
CA ASP A 338 -15.61 8.24 -9.45
C ASP A 338 -14.75 9.29 -8.76
N PHE A 339 -15.37 10.29 -8.13
CA PHE A 339 -14.72 11.18 -7.17
C PHE A 339 -15.20 10.79 -5.78
N LEU A 340 -14.27 10.41 -4.91
CA LEU A 340 -14.52 9.92 -3.56
C LEU A 340 -13.98 10.94 -2.56
N GLU A 341 -14.84 11.40 -1.65
CA GLU A 341 -14.47 12.25 -0.52
C GLU A 341 -14.32 11.42 0.75
N PHE A 342 -13.32 11.76 1.56
CA PHE A 342 -12.97 11.00 2.74
C PHE A 342 -13.11 11.82 4.03
N GLU A 343 -13.55 11.13 5.08
CA GLU A 343 -13.55 11.57 6.47
C GLU A 343 -13.19 10.38 7.37
N ASP A 344 -12.32 10.58 8.35
CA ASP A 344 -11.79 9.52 9.23
C ASP A 344 -11.24 8.28 8.49
N GLY A 345 -10.64 8.51 7.32
CA GLY A 345 -10.06 7.46 6.47
C GLY A 345 -11.09 6.59 5.74
N ARG A 346 -12.38 6.94 5.81
CA ARG A 346 -13.48 6.25 5.11
C ARG A 346 -14.16 7.17 4.12
N ILE A 347 -14.84 6.60 3.13
CA ILE A 347 -15.54 7.37 2.10
C ILE A 347 -16.82 7.94 2.70
N VAL A 348 -16.95 9.27 2.75
CA VAL A 348 -18.14 9.98 3.26
C VAL A 348 -19.04 10.50 2.15
N ARG A 349 -18.53 10.61 0.92
CA ARG A 349 -19.34 11.00 -0.23
C ARG A 349 -18.72 10.51 -1.55
N ASP A 350 -19.55 10.26 -2.55
CA ASP A 350 -19.08 10.00 -3.91
C ASP A 350 -19.80 10.84 -4.97
N TRP A 351 -19.16 10.98 -6.14
CA TRP A 351 -19.79 11.37 -7.40
C TRP A 351 -19.34 10.41 -8.49
N VAL A 352 -20.30 9.78 -9.16
CA VAL A 352 -20.05 8.77 -10.18
C VAL A 352 -20.51 9.29 -11.54
N GLY A 353 -19.59 9.31 -12.50
CA GLY A 353 -19.86 9.56 -13.92
C GLY A 353 -19.55 8.31 -14.74
N THR A 354 -20.49 7.85 -15.56
CA THR A 354 -20.33 6.63 -16.38
C THR A 354 -20.89 6.86 -17.78
N ASP A 355 -20.30 6.22 -18.81
CA ASP A 355 -20.86 6.21 -20.17
C ASP A 355 -22.11 5.33 -20.27
N TRP A 356 -23.20 5.83 -19.70
CA TRP A 356 -24.47 5.11 -19.66
C TRP A 356 -25.12 4.99 -21.03
N LEU A 357 -25.00 6.03 -21.87
CA LEU A 357 -25.55 6.00 -23.22
C LEU A 357 -24.83 4.94 -24.07
N GLY A 358 -23.50 4.89 -24.03
CA GLY A 358 -22.71 3.86 -24.71
C GLY A 358 -23.09 2.45 -24.24
N THR A 359 -23.31 2.27 -22.94
CA THR A 359 -23.77 1.00 -22.36
C THR A 359 -25.11 0.56 -22.95
N LEU A 360 -26.10 1.46 -22.98
CA LEU A 360 -27.44 1.16 -23.53
C LEU A 360 -27.42 0.87 -25.03
N VAL A 361 -26.53 1.52 -25.78
CA VAL A 361 -26.33 1.24 -27.22
C VAL A 361 -25.74 -0.16 -27.42
N GLN A 362 -24.73 -0.55 -26.65
CA GLN A 362 -24.13 -1.89 -26.74
C GLN A 362 -25.16 -3.00 -26.42
N LEU A 363 -25.99 -2.79 -25.39
CA LEU A 363 -27.08 -3.69 -25.03
C LEU A 363 -28.21 -3.73 -26.08
N GLY A 364 -28.22 -2.83 -27.07
CA GLY A 364 -29.28 -2.74 -28.07
C GLY A 364 -30.59 -2.18 -27.53
N VAL A 365 -30.55 -1.49 -26.39
CA VAL A 365 -31.71 -0.81 -25.81
C VAL A 365 -32.01 0.46 -26.59
N ILE A 366 -30.96 1.16 -27.03
CA ILE A 366 -31.04 2.38 -27.83
C ILE A 366 -30.26 2.16 -29.13
N SER A 367 -30.82 2.57 -30.26
CA SER A 367 -30.10 2.58 -31.53
C SER A 367 -28.94 3.57 -31.47
N SER A 368 -27.77 3.19 -31.97
CA SER A 368 -26.62 4.10 -32.01
C SER A 368 -26.97 5.37 -32.81
N PRO A 369 -26.96 6.57 -32.18
CA PRO A 369 -27.22 7.81 -32.90
C PRO A 369 -26.06 8.18 -33.84
N TRP A 370 -24.94 7.45 -33.76
CA TRP A 370 -23.73 7.65 -34.53
C TRP A 370 -23.52 6.60 -35.63
N ALA A 371 -24.47 5.68 -35.81
CA ALA A 371 -24.41 4.71 -36.89
C ALA A 371 -24.46 5.44 -38.24
N LYS A 372 -23.42 5.28 -39.06
CA LYS A 372 -23.47 5.75 -40.45
C LYS A 372 -24.56 4.97 -41.20
N PRO A 373 -25.40 5.63 -42.03
CA PRO A 373 -26.32 4.90 -42.89
C PRO A 373 -25.52 3.91 -43.75
N ALA A 374 -26.08 2.72 -43.95
CA ALA A 374 -25.47 1.71 -44.79
C ALA A 374 -25.23 2.30 -46.20
N PRO A 375 -24.05 2.06 -46.82
CA PRO A 375 -23.84 2.49 -48.19
C PRO A 375 -24.82 1.73 -49.10
N GLY A 376 -25.88 2.39 -49.55
CA GLY A 376 -26.84 1.81 -50.50
C GLY A 376 -28.30 2.26 -50.40
N SER A 377 -28.74 2.96 -49.36
CA SER A 377 -30.13 3.47 -49.32
C SER A 377 -30.23 4.86 -49.97
N VAL A 378 -30.06 4.92 -51.29
CA VAL A 378 -30.66 6.01 -52.08
C VAL A 378 -32.11 5.60 -52.30
N GLN A 379 -33.02 6.36 -51.69
CA GLN A 379 -34.46 6.21 -51.93
C GLN A 379 -34.74 6.53 -53.40
N SER A 380 -35.36 5.57 -54.10
CA SER A 380 -36.02 5.76 -55.40
C SER A 380 -37.42 6.31 -55.21
#